data_AF-A0A929ETF0-F1
#
_entry.id   AF-A0A929ETF0-F1
#
_cell.length_a   1.000
_cell.length_b   1.000
_cell.length_c   1.000
_cell.angle_alpha   90.00
_cell.angle_beta   90.00
_cell.angle_gamma   90.00
#
_symmetry.space_group_name_H-M   'P 1'
#
loop_
_entity.id
_entity.type
_entity.pdbx_description
1 polymer ?
#
loop_
_entity_poly.entity_id
_entity_poly.type
_entity_poly.pdbx_seq_one_letter_code
_entity_poly.pdbx_strand_id
1 'polypeptide(L)'
;MSTKKGTIALMGSGELTATMVEVHKELLAGLAGPPQAIFFDTPAGFQLNVDQLSERATEYFRQHVQQDMSIVSFKSKERCTPLEAEQAFHAMREANFFLIGPGSPSYAVRQWQETPIPEIFIKRVEDGGCLVAASAAALTVGRFTLPVYEIYKVGEDLHWVEGMNILEHFGFNLVVIPHWNNAEGGTHDTRFCFMGGSRFEKLESLLPEDVSIFGLDEHTACLIDLDKNEAVIKGLGRVTLRRRGSEIVFAKGDRFSLDILRGEDLGKDWQPVVREQTVSEEVPEIKEESFWNRIHAIETAFRAGLEQDDAKETTNALLELDRTIWKATQELEHEEFISQAREVLRDLIVLLGMRLEVSPKDRADCLAPLVEDLLKLREKFRQNEQWQEADAIR
;
A
#
# COMPACT_ATOMS: atom_id res chain seq x y z
N MET A 1 42.48 -8.40 -2.43
CA MET A 1 41.46 -9.17 -1.70
C MET A 1 40.15 -8.95 -2.45
N SER A 2 39.40 -10.01 -2.77
CA SER A 2 38.11 -9.84 -3.44
C SER A 2 37.20 -9.02 -2.53
N THR A 3 36.88 -7.79 -2.92
CA THR A 3 35.91 -6.95 -2.21
C THR A 3 34.55 -7.60 -2.39
N LYS A 4 33.92 -8.00 -1.28
CA LYS A 4 32.57 -8.58 -1.26
C LYS A 4 31.61 -7.60 -1.92
N LYS A 5 30.84 -8.06 -2.91
CA LYS A 5 29.84 -7.19 -3.55
C LYS A 5 28.60 -7.01 -2.65
N GLY A 6 27.89 -5.91 -2.85
CA GLY A 6 26.75 -5.52 -2.04
C GLY A 6 25.44 -6.21 -2.42
N THR A 7 24.36 -5.73 -1.80
CA THR A 7 23.00 -6.22 -2.02
C THR A 7 22.08 -5.09 -2.39
N ILE A 8 21.21 -5.30 -3.38
CA ILE A 8 20.11 -4.40 -3.70
C ILE A 8 18.82 -5.08 -3.27
N ALA A 9 18.04 -4.46 -2.38
CA ALA A 9 16.75 -4.94 -1.96
C ALA A 9 15.67 -4.07 -2.57
N LEU A 10 14.81 -4.64 -3.41
CA LEU A 10 13.64 -3.97 -3.97
C LEU A 10 12.40 -4.41 -3.21
N MET A 11 11.62 -3.47 -2.69
CA MET A 11 10.40 -3.75 -1.92
C MET A 11 9.18 -3.14 -2.61
N GLY A 12 8.12 -3.95 -2.75
CA GLY A 12 6.86 -3.49 -3.33
C GLY A 12 6.12 -2.50 -2.43
N SER A 13 6.06 -2.78 -1.13
CA SER A 13 5.53 -1.88 -0.10
C SER A 13 5.87 -2.42 1.30
N GLY A 14 5.45 -1.72 2.35
CA GLY A 14 5.48 -2.23 3.72
C GLY A 14 6.87 -2.21 4.36
N GLU A 15 7.78 -1.39 3.85
CA GLU A 15 9.18 -1.29 4.26
C GLU A 15 9.39 -0.96 5.75
N LEU A 16 8.41 -0.32 6.39
CA LEU A 16 8.39 -0.01 7.82
C LEU A 16 7.31 -0.79 8.60
N THR A 17 6.92 -1.97 8.10
CA THR A 17 5.92 -2.85 8.75
C THR A 17 6.58 -4.07 9.37
N ALA A 18 5.87 -4.74 10.30
CA ALA A 18 6.38 -5.92 10.99
C ALA A 18 6.83 -7.06 10.05
N THR A 19 6.24 -7.16 8.85
CA THR A 19 6.59 -8.18 7.85
C THR A 19 8.02 -8.04 7.33
N MET A 20 8.59 -6.82 7.39
CA MET A 20 9.93 -6.51 6.87
C MET A 20 11.02 -6.42 7.95
N VAL A 21 10.67 -6.54 9.24
CA VAL A 21 11.66 -6.46 10.34
C VAL A 21 12.79 -7.47 10.15
N GLU A 22 12.45 -8.74 9.92
CA GLU A 22 13.44 -9.81 9.77
C GLU A 22 14.22 -9.69 8.45
N VAL A 23 13.62 -9.10 7.42
CA VAL A 23 14.30 -8.80 6.15
C VAL A 23 15.39 -7.74 6.36
N HIS A 24 15.09 -6.65 7.07
CA HIS A 24 16.08 -5.64 7.41
C HIS A 24 17.20 -6.19 8.29
N LYS A 25 16.88 -7.00 9.30
CA LYS A 25 17.90 -7.66 10.14
C LYS A 25 18.82 -8.56 9.33
N GLU A 26 18.27 -9.34 8.39
CA GLU A 26 19.06 -10.20 7.48
C GLU A 26 20.01 -9.37 6.62
N LEU A 27 19.52 -8.26 6.04
CA LEU A 27 20.32 -7.35 5.22
C LEU A 27 21.44 -6.68 6.03
N LEU A 28 21.14 -6.19 7.23
CA LEU A 28 22.12 -5.59 8.14
C LEU A 28 23.18 -6.60 8.58
N ALA A 29 22.78 -7.83 8.90
CA ALA A 29 23.70 -8.92 9.27
C ALA A 29 24.60 -9.34 8.09
N GLY A 30 24.18 -9.08 6.86
CA GLY A 30 24.95 -9.35 5.64
C GLY A 30 26.12 -8.39 5.41
N LEU A 31 26.19 -7.26 6.11
CA LEU A 31 27.23 -6.25 5.95
C LEU A 31 28.59 -6.75 6.48
N ALA A 32 29.68 -6.29 5.85
CA ALA A 32 31.03 -6.70 6.23
C ALA A 32 31.57 -5.99 7.50
N GLY A 33 30.91 -4.93 7.95
CA GLY A 33 31.32 -4.10 9.09
C GLY A 33 30.12 -3.65 9.92
N PRO A 34 30.34 -2.84 10.97
CA PRO A 34 29.25 -2.31 11.79
C PRO A 34 28.26 -1.52 10.92
N PRO A 35 26.94 -1.69 11.10
CA PRO A 35 25.98 -0.99 10.25
C PRO A 35 26.01 0.52 10.49
N GLN A 36 26.19 1.26 9.41
CA GLN A 36 26.03 2.71 9.30
C GLN A 36 24.79 2.93 8.43
N ALA A 37 23.63 2.73 9.06
CA ALA A 37 22.34 2.77 8.40
C ALA A 37 21.81 4.21 8.29
N ILE A 38 21.36 4.57 7.10
CA ILE A 38 20.74 5.87 6.85
C ILE A 38 19.34 5.72 6.26
N PHE A 39 18.44 6.61 6.68
CA PHE A 39 17.21 6.92 5.95
C PHE A 39 17.45 8.15 5.08
N PHE A 40 17.10 8.05 3.80
CA PHE A 40 17.31 9.15 2.86
C PHE A 40 15.98 9.70 2.35
N ASP A 41 15.72 10.97 2.67
CA ASP A 41 14.37 11.55 2.69
C ASP A 41 13.91 12.19 1.37
N THR A 42 14.78 12.24 0.35
CA THR A 42 14.49 12.94 -0.90
C THR A 42 13.16 12.55 -1.56
N PRO A 43 12.76 11.26 -1.64
CA PRO A 43 11.51 10.89 -2.30
C PRO A 43 10.29 11.61 -1.72
N ALA A 44 10.27 11.86 -0.41
CA ALA A 44 9.23 12.60 0.29
C ALA A 44 9.54 14.09 0.49
N GLY A 45 10.64 14.63 -0.06
CA GLY A 45 11.12 15.99 0.20
C GLY A 45 10.17 17.14 -0.17
N PHE A 46 9.12 16.85 -0.93
CA PHE A 46 8.03 17.78 -1.25
C PHE A 46 6.94 17.83 -0.17
N GLN A 47 6.84 16.81 0.69
CA GLN A 47 5.78 16.70 1.69
C GLN A 47 6.03 17.61 2.88
N LEU A 48 4.96 18.15 3.45
CA LEU A 48 5.04 19.02 4.64
C LEU A 48 5.44 18.27 5.91
N ASN A 49 5.20 16.96 5.96
CA ASN A 49 5.48 16.08 7.09
C ASN A 49 6.72 15.20 6.87
N VAL A 50 7.61 15.55 5.93
CA VAL A 50 8.81 14.75 5.62
C VAL A 50 9.69 14.48 6.85
N ASP A 51 9.83 15.46 7.76
CA ASP A 51 10.63 15.27 8.99
C ASP A 51 10.01 14.21 9.90
N GLN A 52 8.69 14.22 10.06
CA GLN A 52 7.98 13.21 10.84
C GLN A 52 8.09 11.82 10.20
N LEU A 53 8.08 11.74 8.86
CA LEU A 53 8.24 10.49 8.14
C LEU A 53 9.65 9.90 8.37
N SER A 54 10.68 10.74 8.29
CA SER A 54 12.06 10.36 8.58
C SER A 54 12.25 9.93 10.03
N GLU A 55 11.65 10.67 10.98
CA GLU A 55 11.65 10.31 12.40
C GLU A 55 10.98 8.94 12.63
N ARG A 56 9.81 8.68 12.02
CA ARG A 56 9.13 7.37 12.09
C ARG A 56 10.01 6.23 11.57
N ALA A 57 10.75 6.44 10.49
CA ALA A 57 11.67 5.43 9.96
C ALA A 57 12.79 5.09 10.97
N THR A 58 13.42 6.11 11.55
CA THR A 58 14.46 5.91 12.57
C THR A 58 13.91 5.27 13.85
N GLU A 59 12.71 5.65 14.28
CA GLU A 59 12.05 5.04 15.43
C GLU A 59 11.73 3.57 15.18
N TYR A 60 11.21 3.24 13.99
CA TYR A 60 10.96 1.86 13.60
C TYR A 60 12.24 1.00 13.65
N PHE A 61 13.35 1.50 13.11
CA PHE A 61 14.63 0.78 13.15
C PHE A 61 15.12 0.57 14.58
N ARG A 62 15.03 1.60 15.43
CA ARG A 62 15.43 1.51 16.84
C ARG A 62 14.55 0.54 17.62
N GLN A 63 13.23 0.60 17.46
CA GLN A 63 12.29 -0.18 18.28
C GLN A 63 12.14 -1.64 17.81
N HIS A 64 12.10 -1.89 16.49
CA HIS A 64 11.75 -3.20 15.94
C HIS A 64 12.94 -3.93 15.34
N VAL A 65 13.78 -3.22 14.56
CA VAL A 65 14.99 -3.80 13.95
C VAL A 65 16.14 -3.89 14.97
N GLN A 66 16.08 -3.08 16.04
CA GLN A 66 17.10 -2.95 17.08
C GLN A 66 18.45 -2.46 16.56
N GLN A 67 18.40 -1.54 15.60
CA GLN A 67 19.58 -0.91 15.00
C GLN A 67 19.41 0.60 14.96
N ASP A 68 20.47 1.34 15.26
CA ASP A 68 20.47 2.80 15.09
C ASP A 68 20.52 3.17 13.60
N MET A 69 19.75 4.19 13.24
CA MET A 69 19.68 4.74 11.89
C MET A 69 19.70 6.26 11.97
N SER A 70 20.53 6.91 11.14
CA SER A 70 20.55 8.36 11.02
C SER A 70 19.76 8.84 9.80
N ILE A 71 19.30 10.09 9.85
CA ILE A 71 18.62 10.74 8.72
C ILE A 71 19.68 11.49 7.93
N VAL A 72 19.70 11.27 6.61
CA VAL A 72 20.44 12.12 5.67
C VAL A 72 19.42 12.90 4.86
N SER A 73 19.45 14.22 4.99
CA SER A 73 18.45 15.09 4.37
C SER A 73 18.97 15.71 3.07
N PHE A 74 18.22 15.50 1.98
CA PHE A 74 18.42 16.16 0.71
C PHE A 74 17.06 16.33 0.02
N LYS A 75 16.25 17.26 0.52
CA LYS A 75 14.82 17.35 0.13
C LYS A 75 14.61 17.97 -1.26
N SER A 76 15.47 18.91 -1.67
CA SER A 76 15.38 19.58 -2.98
C SER A 76 16.71 20.24 -3.33
N LYS A 77 17.21 20.01 -4.54
CA LYS A 77 18.43 20.60 -5.08
C LYS A 77 18.35 22.13 -5.18
N GLU A 78 17.15 22.68 -5.43
CA GLU A 78 16.94 24.13 -5.54
C GLU A 78 16.89 24.83 -4.19
N ARG A 79 16.37 24.14 -3.15
CA ARG A 79 16.21 24.70 -1.81
C ARG A 79 17.40 24.43 -0.89
N CYS A 80 18.22 23.44 -1.21
CA CYS A 80 19.39 23.04 -0.43
C CYS A 80 20.57 23.98 -0.71
N THR A 81 21.26 24.41 0.33
CA THR A 81 22.51 25.16 0.19
C THR A 81 23.64 24.23 -0.27
N PRO A 82 24.69 24.75 -0.94
CA PRO A 82 25.83 23.92 -1.36
C PRO A 82 26.51 23.18 -0.20
N LEU A 83 26.54 23.77 1.00
CA LEU A 83 27.11 23.13 2.19
C LEU A 83 26.26 21.93 2.64
N GLU A 84 24.95 22.11 2.73
CA GLU A 84 24.02 21.04 3.12
C GLU A 84 24.07 19.87 2.12
N ALA A 85 24.15 20.18 0.82
CA ALA A 85 24.29 19.16 -0.22
C ALA A 85 25.57 18.34 -0.05
N GLU A 86 26.73 19.00 0.13
CA GLU A 86 28.00 18.30 0.35
C GLU A 86 28.02 17.50 1.67
N GLN A 87 27.37 18.01 2.72
CA GLN A 87 27.19 17.25 3.96
C GLN A 87 26.37 15.98 3.75
N ALA A 88 25.28 16.07 2.98
CA ALA A 88 24.46 14.91 2.63
C ALA A 88 25.27 13.90 1.80
N PHE A 89 25.99 14.35 0.77
CA PHE A 89 26.83 13.48 -0.06
C PHE A 89 27.94 12.80 0.73
N HIS A 90 28.57 13.53 1.66
CA HIS A 90 29.57 12.96 2.55
C HIS A 90 28.95 11.89 3.46
N ALA A 91 27.82 12.17 4.09
CA ALA A 91 27.12 11.21 4.95
C ALA A 91 26.72 9.94 4.18
N MET A 92 26.25 10.08 2.94
CA MET A 92 25.97 8.93 2.07
C MET A 92 27.21 8.10 1.77
N ARG A 93 28.37 8.72 1.49
CA ARG A 93 29.60 7.96 1.19
C ARG A 93 30.11 7.13 2.38
N GLU A 94 29.86 7.60 3.59
CA GLU A 94 30.18 6.92 4.85
C GLU A 94 29.16 5.83 5.23
N ALA A 95 27.95 5.86 4.65
CA ALA A 95 26.92 4.87 4.96
C ALA A 95 27.20 3.52 4.27
N ASN A 96 26.74 2.43 4.87
CA ASN A 96 26.81 1.09 4.26
C ASN A 96 25.45 0.40 4.17
N PHE A 97 24.39 1.02 4.68
CA PHE A 97 23.01 0.59 4.54
C PHE A 97 22.12 1.80 4.25
N PHE A 98 21.36 1.74 3.17
CA PHE A 98 20.48 2.81 2.72
C PHE A 98 19.06 2.30 2.73
N LEU A 99 18.15 3.03 3.37
CA LEU A 99 16.71 2.89 3.15
C LEU A 99 16.19 4.14 2.46
N ILE A 100 15.75 3.98 1.22
CA ILE A 100 14.99 4.98 0.47
C ILE A 100 13.55 4.50 0.35
N GLY A 101 12.64 5.33 0.87
CA GLY A 101 11.26 4.96 1.16
C GLY A 101 10.22 5.67 0.30
N PRO A 102 9.03 5.93 0.88
CA PRO A 102 7.85 6.35 0.15
C PRO A 102 7.96 7.83 -0.24
N GLY A 103 7.18 8.24 -1.23
CA GLY A 103 7.27 9.60 -1.76
C GLY A 103 6.81 9.65 -3.21
N SER A 104 7.41 10.52 -4.00
CA SER A 104 7.13 10.64 -5.44
C SER A 104 8.33 10.18 -6.26
N PRO A 105 8.14 9.22 -7.19
CA PRO A 105 9.22 8.69 -8.00
C PRO A 105 9.78 9.75 -8.96
N SER A 106 8.91 10.48 -9.65
CA SER A 106 9.27 11.56 -10.58
C SER A 106 9.94 12.74 -9.85
N TYR A 107 9.51 13.05 -8.62
CA TYR A 107 10.17 14.04 -7.79
C TYR A 107 11.59 13.61 -7.43
N ALA A 108 11.76 12.38 -6.91
CA ALA A 108 13.07 11.85 -6.56
C ALA A 108 14.05 11.89 -7.75
N VAL A 109 13.60 11.41 -8.92
CA VAL A 109 14.38 11.46 -10.17
C VAL A 109 14.84 12.89 -10.48
N ARG A 110 13.94 13.89 -10.47
CA ARG A 110 14.31 15.28 -10.77
C ARG A 110 15.30 15.87 -9.77
N GLN A 111 15.22 15.45 -8.50
CA GLN A 111 16.11 15.93 -7.45
C GLN A 111 17.49 15.27 -7.49
N TRP A 112 17.58 14.02 -7.95
CA TRP A 112 18.84 13.27 -8.03
C TRP A 112 19.56 13.43 -9.36
N GLN A 113 18.85 13.71 -10.44
CA GLN A 113 19.46 14.06 -11.73
C GLN A 113 20.42 15.22 -11.57
N GLU A 114 21.58 15.10 -12.23
CA GLU A 114 22.66 16.09 -12.22
C GLU A 114 23.29 16.28 -10.83
N THR A 115 23.16 15.29 -9.93
CA THR A 115 23.85 15.23 -8.64
C THR A 115 24.70 13.96 -8.54
N PRO A 116 25.67 13.88 -7.61
CA PRO A 116 26.46 12.66 -7.40
C PRO A 116 25.70 11.49 -6.73
N ILE A 117 24.41 11.65 -6.41
CA ILE A 117 23.63 10.69 -5.62
C ILE A 117 23.57 9.30 -6.28
N PRO A 118 23.22 9.16 -7.58
CA PRO A 118 23.17 7.85 -8.23
C PRO A 118 24.52 7.14 -8.21
N GLU A 119 25.62 7.85 -8.49
CA GLU A 119 26.96 7.29 -8.46
C GLU A 119 27.38 6.87 -7.05
N ILE A 120 26.97 7.61 -6.01
CA ILE A 120 27.21 7.21 -4.62
C ILE A 120 26.48 5.90 -4.30
N PHE A 121 25.21 5.74 -4.69
CA PHE A 121 24.50 4.48 -4.48
C PHE A 121 25.20 3.30 -5.16
N ILE A 122 25.57 3.47 -6.44
CA ILE A 122 26.28 2.46 -7.22
C ILE A 122 27.59 2.07 -6.51
N LYS A 123 28.45 3.06 -6.23
CA LYS A 123 29.73 2.88 -5.56
C LYS A 123 29.56 2.12 -4.24
N ARG A 124 28.52 2.47 -3.48
CA ARG A 124 28.31 1.89 -2.15
C ARG A 124 27.89 0.44 -2.20
N VAL A 125 27.10 0.06 -3.20
CA VAL A 125 26.77 -1.33 -3.49
C VAL A 125 27.99 -2.09 -4.02
N GLU A 126 28.82 -1.51 -4.89
CA GLU A 126 30.08 -2.14 -5.34
C GLU A 126 31.03 -2.45 -4.17
N ASP A 127 31.09 -1.54 -3.21
CA ASP A 127 31.93 -1.64 -2.01
C ASP A 127 31.29 -2.49 -0.89
N GLY A 128 30.26 -3.30 -1.20
CA GLY A 128 29.68 -4.27 -0.26
C GLY A 128 28.54 -3.76 0.61
N GLY A 129 28.03 -2.56 0.35
CA GLY A 129 26.89 -1.96 1.05
C GLY A 129 25.53 -2.52 0.59
N CYS A 130 24.48 -2.11 1.29
CA CYS A 130 23.10 -2.50 1.00
C CYS A 130 22.24 -1.30 0.61
N LEU A 131 21.61 -1.35 -0.57
CA LEU A 131 20.61 -0.37 -1.01
C LEU A 131 19.22 -0.98 -0.93
N VAL A 132 18.38 -0.47 -0.04
CA VAL A 132 16.96 -0.84 0.07
C VAL A 132 16.11 0.25 -0.57
N ALA A 133 15.45 -0.09 -1.67
CA ALA A 133 14.53 0.79 -2.38
C ALA A 133 13.10 0.25 -2.32
N ALA A 134 12.20 1.03 -1.72
CA ALA A 134 10.82 0.64 -1.49
C ALA A 134 9.82 1.58 -2.15
N SER A 135 8.68 1.05 -2.58
CA SER A 135 7.55 1.83 -3.11
C SER A 135 8.03 2.85 -4.16
N ALA A 136 7.74 4.14 -3.98
CA ALA A 136 8.15 5.22 -4.88
C ALA A 136 9.65 5.21 -5.23
N ALA A 137 10.53 4.90 -4.28
CA ALA A 137 11.97 4.85 -4.57
C ALA A 137 12.35 3.63 -5.44
N ALA A 138 11.63 2.51 -5.35
CA ALA A 138 11.91 1.33 -6.17
C ALA A 138 11.74 1.62 -7.67
N LEU A 139 10.75 2.44 -8.03
CA LEU A 139 10.53 2.89 -9.42
C LEU A 139 11.73 3.62 -10.03
N THR A 140 12.51 4.31 -9.20
CA THR A 140 13.58 5.19 -9.65
C THR A 140 14.85 4.45 -10.08
N VAL A 141 15.08 3.23 -9.58
CA VAL A 141 16.38 2.55 -9.77
C VAL A 141 16.52 1.89 -11.14
N GLY A 142 15.41 1.70 -11.85
CA GLY A 142 15.38 1.15 -13.21
C GLY A 142 15.77 2.15 -14.29
N ARG A 143 15.78 1.69 -15.54
CA ARG A 143 16.07 2.51 -16.72
C ARG A 143 15.02 3.59 -16.95
N PHE A 144 13.76 3.24 -16.76
CA PHE A 144 12.63 4.17 -16.81
C PHE A 144 11.86 4.15 -15.49
N THR A 145 11.17 5.24 -15.21
CA THR A 145 10.37 5.47 -14.00
C THR A 145 8.93 5.80 -14.41
N LEU A 146 7.95 5.19 -13.73
CA LEU A 146 6.53 5.51 -13.91
C LEU A 146 6.19 6.79 -13.13
N PRO A 147 5.73 7.86 -13.79
CA PRO A 147 5.25 9.07 -13.13
C PRO A 147 3.80 8.85 -12.64
N VAL A 148 3.67 7.97 -11.64
CA VAL A 148 2.38 7.45 -11.16
C VAL A 148 1.40 8.55 -10.76
N TYR A 149 1.84 9.59 -10.07
CA TYR A 149 0.94 10.64 -9.59
C TYR A 149 0.51 11.59 -10.71
N GLU A 150 1.41 11.91 -11.62
CA GLU A 150 1.11 12.70 -12.80
C GLU A 150 0.05 11.99 -13.67
N ILE A 151 0.20 10.69 -13.90
CA ILE A 151 -0.77 9.91 -14.69
C ILE A 151 -2.06 9.67 -13.89
N TYR A 152 -1.98 9.17 -12.66
CA TYR A 152 -3.15 8.70 -11.91
C TYR A 152 -3.94 9.83 -11.26
N LYS A 153 -3.27 10.85 -10.71
CA LYS A 153 -3.91 11.94 -9.96
C LYS A 153 -4.09 13.22 -10.77
N VAL A 154 -3.10 13.59 -11.58
CA VAL A 154 -3.17 14.82 -12.42
C VAL A 154 -3.92 14.55 -13.72
N GLY A 155 -3.81 13.34 -14.27
CA GLY A 155 -4.49 12.94 -15.50
C GLY A 155 -3.67 13.20 -16.77
N GLU A 156 -2.34 13.19 -16.67
CA GLU A 156 -1.46 13.28 -17.84
C GLU A 156 -1.57 12.03 -18.74
N ASP A 157 -1.16 12.19 -20.00
CA ASP A 157 -1.08 11.09 -20.96
C ASP A 157 -0.10 10.00 -20.48
N LEU A 158 -0.29 8.76 -20.92
CA LEU A 158 0.57 7.63 -20.55
C LEU A 158 1.98 7.82 -21.14
N HIS A 159 2.97 7.91 -20.26
CA HIS A 159 4.37 8.06 -20.65
C HIS A 159 5.32 7.51 -19.58
N TRP A 160 6.58 7.32 -19.98
CA TRP A 160 7.69 7.00 -19.10
C TRP A 160 8.62 8.21 -18.98
N VAL A 161 9.25 8.37 -17.82
CA VAL A 161 10.38 9.30 -17.66
C VAL A 161 11.67 8.51 -17.46
N GLU A 162 12.81 9.13 -17.76
CA GLU A 162 14.12 8.52 -17.50
C GLU A 162 14.30 8.24 -16.00
N GLY A 163 14.73 7.03 -15.67
CA GLY A 163 15.07 6.64 -14.30
C GLY A 163 16.52 6.97 -13.95
N MET A 164 16.96 6.55 -12.78
CA MET A 164 18.37 6.70 -12.35
C MET A 164 19.28 5.64 -12.98
N ASN A 165 18.70 4.61 -13.59
CA ASN A 165 19.40 3.56 -14.31
C ASN A 165 20.50 2.86 -13.49
N ILE A 166 20.30 2.76 -12.17
CA ILE A 166 21.24 2.15 -11.23
C ILE A 166 21.37 0.65 -11.50
N LEU A 167 20.26 -0.02 -11.82
CA LEU A 167 20.22 -1.47 -12.06
C LEU A 167 21.01 -1.90 -13.31
N GLU A 168 21.05 -1.07 -14.35
CA GLU A 168 21.79 -1.33 -15.59
C GLU A 168 23.30 -1.41 -15.34
N HIS A 169 23.83 -0.63 -14.39
CA HIS A 169 25.23 -0.71 -13.97
C HIS A 169 25.62 -2.12 -13.48
N PHE A 170 24.67 -2.85 -12.90
CA PHE A 170 24.84 -4.23 -12.44
C PHE A 170 24.42 -5.28 -13.47
N GLY A 171 24.06 -4.85 -14.68
CA GLY A 171 23.69 -5.68 -15.83
C GLY A 171 22.20 -6.00 -15.93
N PHE A 172 21.33 -5.26 -15.24
CA PHE A 172 19.89 -5.51 -15.24
C PHE A 172 19.12 -4.39 -15.96
N ASN A 173 18.74 -4.65 -17.21
CA ASN A 173 17.95 -3.73 -18.03
C ASN A 173 16.45 -3.82 -17.68
N LEU A 174 16.11 -3.23 -16.54
CA LEU A 174 14.80 -3.36 -15.91
C LEU A 174 14.10 -2.02 -15.73
N VAL A 175 12.76 -2.05 -15.78
CA VAL A 175 11.90 -1.11 -15.05
C VAL A 175 11.31 -1.84 -13.85
N VAL A 176 11.20 -1.15 -12.71
CA VAL A 176 10.71 -1.76 -11.47
C VAL A 176 9.33 -1.18 -11.15
N ILE A 177 8.35 -2.06 -10.92
CA ILE A 177 6.97 -1.66 -10.63
C ILE A 177 6.56 -2.24 -9.27
N PRO A 178 6.62 -1.43 -8.19
CA PRO A 178 6.09 -1.79 -6.89
C PRO A 178 4.56 -1.83 -6.93
N HIS A 179 3.92 -2.27 -5.84
CA HIS A 179 2.46 -2.30 -5.75
C HIS A 179 1.82 -3.04 -6.94
N TRP A 180 2.44 -4.15 -7.37
CA TRP A 180 2.07 -4.87 -8.59
C TRP A 180 0.65 -5.43 -8.53
N ASN A 181 0.27 -6.02 -7.39
CA ASN A 181 -1.05 -6.55 -7.11
C ASN A 181 -2.00 -5.56 -6.41
N ASN A 182 -1.71 -4.25 -6.43
CA ASN A 182 -2.46 -3.26 -5.67
C ASN A 182 -3.98 -3.32 -5.93
N ALA A 183 -4.75 -3.37 -4.84
CA ALA A 183 -6.20 -3.49 -4.83
C ALA A 183 -6.92 -2.32 -4.11
N GLU A 184 -6.22 -1.22 -3.81
CA GLU A 184 -6.79 -0.05 -3.12
C GLU A 184 -7.95 0.64 -3.87
N GLY A 185 -8.15 0.35 -5.15
CA GLY A 185 -9.23 0.94 -5.95
C GLY A 185 -10.63 0.52 -5.53
N GLY A 186 -10.80 -0.59 -4.82
CA GLY A 186 -12.09 -1.16 -4.42
C GLY A 186 -12.97 -1.53 -5.62
N THR A 187 -13.61 -0.54 -6.24
CA THR A 187 -14.51 -0.71 -7.39
C THR A 187 -13.82 -0.61 -8.76
N HIS A 188 -12.53 -0.25 -8.80
CA HIS A 188 -11.77 -0.14 -10.06
C HIS A 188 -10.37 -0.74 -9.94
N ASP A 189 -9.80 -1.13 -11.08
CA ASP A 189 -8.50 -1.80 -11.17
C ASP A 189 -7.35 -0.82 -10.90
N THR A 190 -6.62 -1.07 -9.80
CA THR A 190 -5.42 -0.30 -9.40
C THR A 190 -4.14 -1.12 -9.45
N ARG A 191 -4.17 -2.32 -10.05
CA ARG A 191 -2.98 -3.16 -10.22
C ARG A 191 -1.88 -2.39 -10.97
N PHE A 192 -0.65 -2.86 -10.85
CA PHE A 192 0.51 -2.28 -11.52
C PHE A 192 0.75 -0.80 -11.13
N CYS A 193 0.82 -0.54 -9.82
CA CYS A 193 1.06 0.80 -9.27
C CYS A 193 -0.01 1.84 -9.71
N PHE A 194 -1.28 1.56 -9.42
CA PHE A 194 -2.45 2.41 -9.74
C PHE A 194 -2.76 2.62 -11.22
N MET A 195 -2.10 1.89 -12.13
CA MET A 195 -2.38 2.02 -13.56
C MET A 195 -3.62 1.22 -13.98
N GLY A 196 -3.85 0.08 -13.33
CA GLY A 196 -4.78 -0.94 -13.82
C GLY A 196 -4.29 -1.58 -15.11
N GLY A 197 -4.81 -2.76 -15.44
CA GLY A 197 -4.31 -3.56 -16.58
C GLY A 197 -4.39 -2.82 -17.92
N SER A 198 -5.49 -2.09 -18.16
CA SER A 198 -5.73 -1.42 -19.45
C SER A 198 -4.76 -0.27 -19.76
N ARG A 199 -4.33 0.52 -18.75
CA ARG A 199 -3.31 1.56 -18.94
C ARG A 199 -1.92 0.95 -18.93
N PHE A 200 -1.70 -0.03 -18.07
CA PHE A 200 -0.39 -0.66 -17.95
C PHE A 200 0.03 -1.41 -19.22
N GLU A 201 -0.90 -2.08 -19.93
CA GLU A 201 -0.60 -2.71 -21.23
C GLU A 201 -0.11 -1.69 -22.27
N LYS A 202 -0.72 -0.50 -22.30
CA LYS A 202 -0.27 0.59 -23.19
C LYS A 202 1.10 1.10 -22.78
N LEU A 203 1.33 1.30 -21.49
CA LEU A 203 2.65 1.69 -20.97
C LEU A 203 3.73 0.66 -21.31
N GLU A 204 3.45 -0.63 -21.17
CA GLU A 204 4.36 -1.72 -21.56
C GLU A 204 4.72 -1.64 -23.05
N SER A 205 3.76 -1.31 -23.92
CA SER A 205 4.02 -1.16 -25.37
C SER A 205 4.90 0.04 -25.75
N LEU A 206 5.07 1.00 -24.84
CA LEU A 206 5.95 2.17 -25.04
C LEU A 206 7.41 1.89 -24.65
N LEU A 207 7.69 0.77 -23.98
CA LEU A 207 9.05 0.39 -23.59
C LEU A 207 9.82 -0.25 -24.75
N PRO A 208 11.14 -0.05 -24.83
CA PRO A 208 12.00 -0.80 -25.75
C PRO A 208 11.92 -2.33 -25.52
N GLU A 209 12.00 -3.13 -26.59
CA GLU A 209 11.84 -4.59 -26.53
C GLU A 209 12.90 -5.35 -25.72
N ASP A 210 14.04 -4.71 -25.45
CA ASP A 210 15.14 -5.22 -24.63
C ASP A 210 14.94 -5.00 -23.13
N VAL A 211 14.01 -4.12 -22.74
CA VAL A 211 13.71 -3.79 -21.34
C VAL A 211 12.71 -4.79 -20.77
N SER A 212 12.99 -5.30 -19.57
CA SER A 212 12.05 -6.17 -18.85
C SER A 212 11.37 -5.42 -17.71
N ILE A 213 10.13 -5.80 -17.41
CA ILE A 213 9.36 -5.25 -16.29
C ILE A 213 9.53 -6.16 -15.08
N PHE A 214 9.91 -5.59 -13.95
CA PHE A 214 10.08 -6.29 -12.68
C PHE A 214 9.02 -5.82 -11.68
N GLY A 215 7.94 -6.58 -11.60
CA GLY A 215 6.79 -6.35 -10.74
C GLY A 215 6.98 -6.91 -9.34
N LEU A 216 6.77 -6.09 -8.32
CA LEU A 216 6.82 -6.47 -6.90
C LEU A 216 5.44 -6.30 -6.28
N ASP A 217 4.86 -7.40 -5.79
CA ASP A 217 3.64 -7.32 -4.99
C ASP A 217 3.87 -6.53 -3.70
N GLU A 218 2.79 -6.06 -3.11
CA GLU A 218 2.82 -5.43 -1.79
C GLU A 218 3.39 -6.37 -0.71
N HIS A 219 4.01 -5.79 0.31
CA HIS A 219 4.70 -6.52 1.38
C HIS A 219 5.64 -7.62 0.89
N THR A 220 6.28 -7.42 -0.26
CA THR A 220 7.20 -8.36 -0.88
C THR A 220 8.53 -7.69 -1.15
N ALA A 221 9.62 -8.42 -0.92
CA ALA A 221 10.97 -7.95 -1.17
C ALA A 221 11.74 -8.95 -2.04
N CYS A 222 12.47 -8.45 -3.03
CA CYS A 222 13.47 -9.22 -3.77
C CYS A 222 14.86 -8.77 -3.33
N LEU A 223 15.63 -9.68 -2.72
CA LEU A 223 17.00 -9.41 -2.29
C LEU A 223 17.95 -9.89 -3.38
N ILE A 224 18.62 -8.96 -4.06
CA ILE A 224 19.59 -9.22 -5.14
C ILE A 224 21.00 -9.20 -4.53
N ASP A 225 21.55 -10.38 -4.25
CA ASP A 225 22.89 -10.56 -3.69
C ASP A 225 23.91 -10.70 -4.84
N LEU A 226 24.64 -9.62 -5.11
CA LEU A 226 25.59 -9.54 -6.22
C LEU A 226 26.85 -10.38 -6.00
N ASP A 227 27.17 -10.71 -4.75
CA ASP A 227 28.33 -11.52 -4.39
C ASP A 227 28.04 -13.01 -4.65
N LYS A 228 26.84 -13.46 -4.28
CA LYS A 228 26.38 -14.84 -4.51
C LYS A 228 25.82 -15.08 -5.92
N ASN A 229 25.60 -14.03 -6.70
CA ASN A 229 24.90 -14.10 -7.99
C ASN A 229 23.51 -14.74 -7.86
N GLU A 230 22.78 -14.44 -6.79
CA GLU A 230 21.47 -15.01 -6.48
C GLU A 230 20.47 -13.92 -6.04
N ALA A 231 19.22 -14.07 -6.44
CA ALA A 231 18.09 -13.32 -5.90
C ALA A 231 17.20 -14.22 -5.03
N VAL A 232 16.65 -13.67 -3.95
CA VAL A 232 15.76 -14.37 -3.02
C VAL A 232 14.49 -13.56 -2.77
N ILE A 233 13.33 -14.20 -2.85
CA ILE A 233 12.04 -13.56 -2.56
C ILE A 233 11.67 -13.70 -1.08
N LYS A 234 11.30 -12.59 -0.45
CA LYS A 234 10.90 -12.47 0.95
C LYS A 234 9.56 -11.72 1.06
N GLY A 235 8.94 -11.75 2.24
CA GLY A 235 7.67 -11.08 2.49
C GLY A 235 6.46 -12.02 2.35
N LEU A 236 5.35 -11.48 1.83
CA LEU A 236 4.05 -12.16 1.76
C LEU A 236 3.60 -12.53 0.35
N GLY A 237 3.89 -11.69 -0.64
CA GLY A 237 3.45 -11.87 -2.02
C GLY A 237 4.50 -12.51 -2.92
N ARG A 238 4.44 -12.16 -4.21
CA ARG A 238 5.29 -12.69 -5.28
C ARG A 238 5.95 -11.58 -6.08
N VAL A 239 6.88 -11.99 -6.92
CA VAL A 239 7.58 -11.13 -7.88
C VAL A 239 7.34 -11.65 -9.28
N THR A 240 7.06 -10.74 -10.21
CA THR A 240 6.80 -11.07 -11.61
C THR A 240 7.85 -10.42 -12.49
N LEU A 241 8.60 -11.21 -13.25
CA LEU A 241 9.47 -10.72 -14.31
C LEU A 241 8.74 -10.89 -15.65
N ARG A 242 8.42 -9.79 -16.32
CA ARG A 242 7.73 -9.79 -17.61
C ARG A 242 8.63 -9.26 -18.72
N ARG A 243 8.66 -9.97 -19.85
CA ARG A 243 9.46 -9.65 -21.04
C ARG A 243 8.73 -10.12 -22.29
N ARG A 244 8.54 -9.24 -23.27
CA ARG A 244 7.98 -9.57 -24.61
C ARG A 244 6.67 -10.37 -24.55
N GLY A 245 5.75 -9.96 -23.67
CA GLY A 245 4.46 -10.63 -23.51
C GLY A 245 4.53 -12.03 -22.88
N SER A 246 5.65 -12.42 -22.29
CA SER A 246 5.78 -13.59 -21.43
C SER A 246 6.22 -13.17 -20.03
N GLU A 247 5.91 -13.98 -19.02
CA GLU A 247 6.29 -13.72 -17.64
C GLU A 247 6.78 -14.97 -16.90
N ILE A 248 7.59 -14.73 -15.89
CA ILE A 248 7.99 -15.69 -14.86
C ILE A 248 7.55 -15.13 -13.52
N VAL A 249 6.94 -15.98 -12.69
CA VAL A 249 6.53 -15.63 -11.33
C VAL A 249 7.43 -16.36 -10.33
N PHE A 250 7.87 -15.62 -9.31
CA PHE A 250 8.65 -16.12 -8.19
C PHE A 250 7.86 -15.95 -6.90
N ALA A 251 7.62 -17.04 -6.18
CA ALA A 251 6.90 -17.04 -4.92
C ALA A 251 7.85 -16.75 -3.74
N LYS A 252 7.27 -16.45 -2.58
CA LYS A 252 8.00 -16.33 -1.32
C LYS A 252 8.94 -17.53 -1.09
N GLY A 253 10.20 -17.24 -0.79
CA GLY A 253 11.24 -18.24 -0.50
C GLY A 253 11.96 -18.76 -1.72
N ASP A 254 11.47 -18.47 -2.93
CA ASP A 254 12.17 -18.83 -4.16
C ASP A 254 13.53 -18.15 -4.24
N ARG A 255 14.46 -18.89 -4.84
CA ARG A 255 15.82 -18.45 -5.16
C ARG A 255 16.06 -18.62 -6.65
N PHE A 256 16.73 -17.68 -7.27
CA PHE A 256 17.04 -17.75 -8.70
C PHE A 256 18.34 -17.03 -9.04
N SER A 257 19.01 -17.47 -10.12
CA SER A 257 20.25 -16.82 -10.59
C SER A 257 19.96 -15.42 -11.13
N LEU A 258 20.86 -14.48 -10.87
CA LEU A 258 20.77 -13.13 -11.44
C LEU A 258 20.94 -13.10 -12.96
N ASP A 259 21.43 -14.18 -13.58
CA ASP A 259 21.51 -14.29 -15.05
C ASP A 259 20.11 -14.19 -15.70
N ILE A 260 19.06 -14.59 -14.98
CA ILE A 260 17.67 -14.40 -15.45
C ILE A 260 17.34 -12.91 -15.59
N LEU A 261 17.80 -12.07 -14.65
CA LEU A 261 17.63 -10.61 -14.73
C LEU A 261 18.49 -9.98 -15.84
N ARG A 262 19.61 -10.62 -16.20
CA ARG A 262 20.45 -10.25 -17.34
C ARG A 262 19.86 -10.70 -18.68
N GLY A 263 18.75 -11.44 -18.64
CA GLY A 263 18.02 -11.89 -19.82
C GLY A 263 18.53 -13.21 -20.41
N GLU A 264 19.34 -13.98 -19.67
CA GLU A 264 19.71 -15.34 -20.06
C GLU A 264 18.53 -16.30 -19.87
N ASP A 265 18.28 -17.13 -20.88
CA ASP A 265 17.26 -18.17 -20.81
C ASP A 265 17.86 -19.42 -20.16
N LEU A 266 17.70 -19.52 -18.83
CA LEU A 266 18.15 -20.67 -18.05
C LEU A 266 17.12 -21.82 -18.01
N GLY A 267 16.23 -21.91 -19.01
CA GLY A 267 15.21 -22.97 -19.07
C GLY A 267 14.12 -22.82 -18.01
N LYS A 268 13.84 -21.58 -17.57
CA LYS A 268 12.66 -21.26 -16.74
C LYS A 268 11.42 -21.26 -17.64
N ASP A 269 10.32 -21.80 -17.13
CA ASP A 269 9.04 -21.82 -17.86
C ASP A 269 8.46 -20.41 -17.96
N TRP A 270 8.80 -19.71 -19.04
CA TRP A 270 8.13 -18.48 -19.44
C TRP A 270 6.69 -18.80 -19.82
N GLN A 271 5.74 -18.21 -19.10
CA GLN A 271 4.33 -18.34 -19.42
C GLN A 271 3.88 -17.15 -20.26
N PRO A 272 3.01 -17.35 -21.27
CA PRO A 272 2.42 -16.22 -21.98
C PRO A 272 1.64 -15.36 -20.98
N VAL A 273 1.78 -14.04 -21.08
CA VAL A 273 0.97 -13.11 -20.30
C VAL A 273 -0.49 -13.29 -20.70
N VAL A 274 -1.31 -13.78 -19.78
CA VAL A 274 -2.75 -13.89 -19.99
C VAL A 274 -3.33 -12.47 -19.94
N ARG A 275 -3.57 -11.89 -21.11
CA ARG A 275 -4.26 -10.60 -21.23
C ARG A 275 -5.75 -10.87 -21.06
N GLU A 276 -6.28 -10.57 -19.88
CA GLU A 276 -7.72 -10.60 -19.65
C GLU A 276 -8.40 -9.62 -20.61
N GLN A 277 -9.02 -10.14 -21.67
CA GLN A 277 -10.16 -9.47 -22.29
C GLN A 277 -11.22 -9.39 -21.20
N THR A 278 -11.81 -8.21 -21.00
CA THR A 278 -12.90 -7.94 -20.04
C THR A 278 -13.90 -9.09 -20.00
N VAL A 279 -13.70 -9.98 -19.03
CA VAL A 279 -14.64 -10.95 -18.51
C VAL A 279 -14.38 -10.89 -17.02
N SER A 280 -15.38 -10.40 -16.30
CA SER A 280 -15.48 -10.53 -14.86
C SER A 280 -15.36 -12.00 -14.49
N GLU A 281 -14.21 -12.44 -13.97
CA GLU A 281 -14.08 -13.73 -13.30
C GLU A 281 -12.90 -13.70 -12.30
N GLU A 282 -13.30 -13.50 -11.03
CA GLU A 282 -12.79 -14.06 -9.77
C GLU A 282 -11.26 -14.26 -9.60
N VAL A 283 -10.67 -13.34 -8.83
CA VAL A 283 -9.34 -13.39 -8.21
C VAL A 283 -9.36 -14.38 -7.02
N PRO A 284 -8.25 -15.05 -6.63
CA PRO A 284 -8.25 -16.02 -5.54
C PRO A 284 -8.61 -15.40 -4.16
N GLU A 285 -9.84 -15.63 -3.72
CA GLU A 285 -10.59 -15.03 -2.58
C GLU A 285 -10.18 -15.40 -1.14
N ILE A 286 -9.07 -16.07 -0.85
CA ILE A 286 -9.05 -16.83 0.42
C ILE A 286 -8.67 -16.00 1.68
N LYS A 287 -8.20 -14.74 1.57
CA LYS A 287 -7.83 -13.92 2.75
C LYS A 287 -8.33 -12.47 2.80
N GLU A 288 -8.21 -11.70 1.72
CA GLU A 288 -8.72 -10.32 1.67
C GLU A 288 -10.25 -10.28 1.76
N GLU A 289 -10.89 -11.25 1.11
CA GLU A 289 -12.32 -11.49 1.24
C GLU A 289 -12.68 -11.83 2.69
N SER A 290 -11.87 -12.58 3.44
CA SER A 290 -12.23 -12.97 4.81
C SER A 290 -12.37 -11.78 5.79
N PHE A 291 -11.60 -10.70 5.62
CA PHE A 291 -11.70 -9.53 6.50
C PHE A 291 -12.92 -8.69 6.12
N TRP A 292 -13.03 -8.28 4.87
CA TRP A 292 -14.14 -7.44 4.41
C TRP A 292 -15.47 -8.19 4.36
N ASN A 293 -15.50 -9.48 4.01
CA ASN A 293 -16.70 -10.32 4.17
C ASN A 293 -17.17 -10.35 5.62
N ARG A 294 -16.25 -10.34 6.58
CA ARG A 294 -16.61 -10.29 8.01
C ARG A 294 -17.17 -8.92 8.38
N ILE A 295 -16.55 -7.82 7.93
CA ILE A 295 -17.07 -6.45 8.14
C ILE A 295 -18.47 -6.30 7.51
N HIS A 296 -18.67 -6.72 6.26
CA HIS A 296 -19.95 -6.65 5.56
C HIS A 296 -21.01 -7.58 6.14
N ALA A 297 -20.64 -8.77 6.60
CA ALA A 297 -21.56 -9.66 7.31
C ALA A 297 -22.03 -9.02 8.63
N ILE A 298 -21.14 -8.36 9.36
CA ILE A 298 -21.48 -7.64 10.58
C ILE A 298 -22.39 -6.43 10.26
N GLU A 299 -22.10 -5.68 9.20
CA GLU A 299 -22.95 -4.57 8.75
C GLU A 299 -24.36 -5.04 8.36
N THR A 300 -24.44 -6.17 7.64
CA THR A 300 -25.71 -6.79 7.24
C THR A 300 -26.51 -7.23 8.46
N ALA A 301 -25.86 -7.89 9.42
CA ALA A 301 -26.50 -8.31 10.68
C ALA A 301 -26.99 -7.10 11.49
N PHE A 302 -26.22 -6.02 11.53
CA PHE A 302 -26.63 -4.76 12.18
C PHE A 302 -27.89 -4.18 11.53
N ARG A 303 -27.93 -4.08 10.19
CA ARG A 303 -29.09 -3.55 9.46
C ARG A 303 -30.33 -4.43 9.64
N ALA A 304 -30.17 -5.76 9.59
CA ALA A 304 -31.25 -6.70 9.85
C ALA A 304 -31.81 -6.55 11.28
N GLY A 305 -30.93 -6.40 12.28
CA GLY A 305 -31.31 -6.12 13.65
C GLY A 305 -32.09 -4.80 13.80
N LEU A 306 -31.68 -3.74 13.10
CA LEU A 306 -32.40 -2.47 13.08
C LEU A 306 -33.79 -2.58 12.43
N GLU A 307 -33.92 -3.32 11.32
CA GLU A 307 -35.19 -3.51 10.62
C GLU A 307 -36.19 -4.34 11.43
N GLN A 308 -35.69 -5.29 12.23
CA GLN A 308 -36.50 -6.17 13.07
C GLN A 308 -36.72 -5.61 14.49
N ASP A 309 -36.22 -4.41 14.77
CA ASP A 309 -36.18 -3.80 16.11
C ASP A 309 -35.54 -4.73 17.18
N ASP A 310 -34.60 -5.60 16.78
CA ASP A 310 -33.81 -6.44 17.69
C ASP A 310 -32.59 -5.67 18.21
N ALA A 311 -32.77 -5.04 19.36
CA ALA A 311 -31.71 -4.29 20.03
C ALA A 311 -30.50 -5.16 20.41
N LYS A 312 -30.70 -6.46 20.66
CA LYS A 312 -29.65 -7.39 21.07
C LYS A 312 -28.78 -7.75 19.87
N GLU A 313 -29.37 -8.08 18.74
CA GLU A 313 -28.64 -8.38 17.49
C GLU A 313 -27.87 -7.15 17.00
N THR A 314 -28.52 -5.99 17.02
CA THR A 314 -27.92 -4.70 16.66
C THR A 314 -26.70 -4.36 17.54
N THR A 315 -26.82 -4.52 18.86
CA THR A 315 -25.72 -4.25 19.80
C THR A 315 -24.58 -5.25 19.65
N ASN A 316 -24.89 -6.53 19.46
CA ASN A 316 -23.88 -7.56 19.25
C ASN A 316 -23.07 -7.32 17.97
N ALA A 317 -23.70 -6.85 16.89
CA ALA A 317 -22.99 -6.51 15.66
C ALA A 317 -21.98 -5.37 15.88
N LEU A 318 -22.35 -4.31 16.61
CA LEU A 318 -21.41 -3.23 16.96
C LEU A 318 -20.21 -3.72 17.78
N LEU A 319 -20.46 -4.57 18.79
CA LEU A 319 -19.40 -5.13 19.64
C LEU A 319 -18.49 -6.09 18.86
N GLU A 320 -19.03 -6.88 17.93
CA GLU A 320 -18.25 -7.78 17.09
C GLU A 320 -17.43 -6.99 16.05
N LEU A 321 -17.93 -5.86 15.55
CA LEU A 321 -17.19 -4.94 14.69
C LEU A 321 -16.00 -4.32 15.43
N ASP A 322 -16.23 -3.77 16.64
CA ASP A 322 -15.17 -3.22 17.50
C ASP A 322 -14.09 -4.28 17.81
N ARG A 323 -14.52 -5.50 18.18
CA ARG A 323 -13.61 -6.62 18.41
C ARG A 323 -12.80 -6.98 17.17
N THR A 324 -13.43 -6.97 15.99
CA THR A 324 -12.78 -7.29 14.71
C THR A 324 -11.73 -6.23 14.37
N ILE A 325 -12.04 -4.94 14.55
CA ILE A 325 -11.11 -3.82 14.37
C ILE A 325 -9.96 -3.90 15.37
N TRP A 326 -10.24 -4.15 16.65
CA TRP A 326 -9.21 -4.29 17.68
C TRP A 326 -8.26 -5.44 17.37
N LYS A 327 -8.81 -6.60 16.97
CA LYS A 327 -8.02 -7.76 16.59
C LYS A 327 -7.17 -7.47 15.35
N ALA A 328 -7.73 -6.85 14.32
CA ALA A 328 -7.01 -6.39 13.13
C ALA A 328 -5.86 -5.44 13.50
N THR A 329 -6.09 -4.53 14.45
CA THR A 329 -5.05 -3.62 14.95
C THR A 329 -3.91 -4.36 15.67
N GLN A 330 -4.23 -5.39 16.46
CA GLN A 330 -3.21 -6.24 17.11
C GLN A 330 -2.47 -7.15 16.13
N GLU A 331 -3.14 -7.59 15.08
CA GLU A 331 -2.58 -8.41 14.01
C GLU A 331 -1.84 -7.57 12.95
N LEU A 332 -1.75 -6.26 13.16
CA LEU A 332 -1.07 -5.28 12.29
C LEU A 332 -1.60 -5.29 10.86
N GLU A 333 -2.93 -5.42 10.72
CA GLU A 333 -3.64 -5.19 9.46
C GLU A 333 -3.39 -3.78 8.93
N HIS A 334 -3.67 -3.57 7.64
CA HIS A 334 -3.43 -2.28 6.97
C HIS A 334 -4.06 -1.12 7.75
N GLU A 335 -3.27 -0.08 8.03
CA GLU A 335 -3.71 1.09 8.81
C GLU A 335 -4.92 1.79 8.15
N GLU A 336 -5.00 1.73 6.81
CA GLU A 336 -6.15 2.20 6.05
C GLU A 336 -7.37 1.30 6.18
N PHE A 337 -7.24 -0.03 6.21
CA PHE A 337 -8.37 -0.94 6.47
C PHE A 337 -8.91 -0.77 7.89
N ILE A 338 -8.02 -0.60 8.86
CA ILE A 338 -8.40 -0.27 10.24
C ILE A 338 -9.12 1.09 10.25
N SER A 339 -8.63 2.09 9.52
CA SER A 339 -9.28 3.39 9.41
C SER A 339 -10.67 3.30 8.77
N GLN A 340 -10.79 2.59 7.64
CA GLN A 340 -12.05 2.41 6.92
C GLN A 340 -13.07 1.60 7.74
N ALA A 341 -12.65 0.51 8.39
CA ALA A 341 -13.52 -0.25 9.30
C ALA A 341 -13.96 0.60 10.51
N ARG A 342 -13.11 1.50 11.00
CA ARG A 342 -13.49 2.47 12.05
C ARG A 342 -14.49 3.50 11.56
N GLU A 343 -14.45 3.93 10.30
CA GLU A 343 -15.51 4.78 9.73
C GLU A 343 -16.83 4.02 9.62
N VAL A 344 -16.82 2.75 9.19
CA VAL A 344 -18.03 1.90 9.20
C VAL A 344 -18.63 1.81 10.61
N LEU A 345 -17.81 1.57 11.63
CA LEU A 345 -18.28 1.55 13.02
C LEU A 345 -18.95 2.87 13.44
N ARG A 346 -18.37 4.02 13.05
CA ARG A 346 -18.95 5.34 13.35
C ARG A 346 -20.30 5.54 12.65
N ASP A 347 -20.40 5.17 11.39
CA ASP A 347 -21.63 5.27 10.62
C ASP A 347 -22.75 4.42 11.23
N LEU A 348 -22.45 3.20 11.67
CA LEU A 348 -23.43 2.34 12.34
C LEU A 348 -23.89 2.92 13.69
N ILE A 349 -23.00 3.54 14.47
CA ILE A 349 -23.36 4.24 15.71
C ILE A 349 -24.31 5.42 15.42
N VAL A 350 -24.06 6.18 14.35
CA VAL A 350 -24.93 7.28 13.92
C VAL A 350 -26.30 6.76 13.51
N LEU A 351 -26.35 5.70 12.70
CA LEU A 351 -27.59 5.04 12.28
C LEU A 351 -28.43 4.55 13.47
N LEU A 352 -27.80 3.94 14.47
CA LEU A 352 -28.48 3.53 15.70
C LEU A 352 -29.06 4.76 16.44
N GLY A 353 -28.29 5.84 16.55
CA GLY A 353 -28.74 7.09 17.16
C GLY A 353 -29.97 7.67 16.47
N MET A 354 -29.98 7.70 15.14
CA MET A 354 -31.13 8.15 14.34
C MET A 354 -32.36 7.27 14.56
N ARG A 355 -32.20 5.94 14.65
CA ARG A 355 -33.34 5.03 14.93
C ARG A 355 -33.93 5.25 16.31
N LEU A 356 -33.08 5.48 17.31
CA LEU A 356 -33.50 5.78 18.68
C LEU A 356 -34.22 7.12 18.78
N GLU A 357 -33.86 8.10 17.95
CA GLU A 357 -34.52 9.41 17.91
C GLU A 357 -35.97 9.32 17.40
N VAL A 358 -36.24 8.44 16.43
CA VAL A 358 -37.56 8.22 15.84
C VAL A 358 -38.43 7.27 16.69
N SER A 359 -37.82 6.59 17.67
CA SER A 359 -38.54 5.66 18.55
C SER A 359 -39.36 6.41 19.60
N PRO A 360 -40.59 5.97 19.92
CA PRO A 360 -41.42 6.61 20.94
C PRO A 360 -40.70 6.61 22.29
N LYS A 361 -40.61 7.77 22.94
CA LYS A 361 -39.84 7.93 24.19
C LYS A 361 -40.58 7.36 25.39
N ASP A 362 -41.90 7.28 25.29
CA ASP A 362 -42.76 6.68 26.31
C ASP A 362 -44.05 6.11 25.71
N ARG A 363 -44.90 5.53 26.58
CA ARG A 363 -46.18 4.95 26.19
C ARG A 363 -47.15 5.97 25.61
N ALA A 364 -47.06 7.25 26.01
CA ALA A 364 -47.94 8.29 25.50
C ALA A 364 -47.58 8.62 24.05
N ASP A 365 -46.29 8.77 23.73
CA ASP A 365 -45.80 8.98 22.36
C ASP A 365 -46.16 7.82 21.43
N CYS A 366 -46.09 6.58 21.93
CA CYS A 366 -46.42 5.38 21.15
C CYS A 366 -47.92 5.32 20.78
N LEU A 367 -48.78 5.75 21.69
CA LEU A 367 -50.24 5.70 21.49
C LEU A 367 -50.80 6.97 20.85
N ALA A 368 -50.05 8.07 20.80
CA ALA A 368 -50.52 9.37 20.33
C ALA A 368 -51.15 9.32 18.93
N PRO A 369 -50.57 8.67 17.89
CA PRO A 369 -51.18 8.63 16.57
C PRO A 369 -52.54 7.92 16.55
N LEU A 370 -52.66 6.80 17.27
CA LEU A 370 -53.92 6.06 17.40
C LEU A 370 -54.97 6.89 18.14
N VAL A 371 -54.58 7.54 19.24
CA VAL A 371 -55.47 8.39 20.02
C VAL A 371 -55.96 9.58 19.19
N GLU A 372 -55.08 10.23 18.44
CA GLU A 372 -55.47 11.33 17.54
C GLU A 372 -56.46 10.89 16.46
N ASP A 373 -56.25 9.73 15.84
CA ASP A 373 -57.16 9.22 14.81
C ASP A 373 -58.50 8.77 15.38
N LEU A 374 -58.52 8.18 16.58
CA LEU A 374 -59.77 7.89 17.31
C LEU A 374 -60.51 9.18 17.68
N LEU A 375 -59.80 10.24 18.08
CA LEU A 375 -60.41 11.55 18.35
C LEU A 375 -61.00 12.18 17.08
N LYS A 376 -60.29 12.14 15.94
CA LYS A 376 -60.80 12.62 14.64
C LYS A 376 -62.02 11.81 14.18
N LEU A 377 -61.99 10.48 14.31
CA LEU A 377 -63.11 9.61 13.95
C LEU A 377 -64.34 9.91 14.81
N ARG A 378 -64.14 10.09 16.11
CA ARG A 378 -65.18 10.50 17.06
C ARG A 378 -65.79 11.84 16.68
N GLU A 379 -64.97 12.82 16.29
CA GLU A 379 -65.44 14.14 15.86
C GLU A 379 -66.28 14.05 14.58
N LYS A 380 -65.88 13.21 13.62
CA LYS A 380 -66.65 12.91 12.41
C LYS A 380 -68.01 12.27 12.71
N PHE A 381 -68.08 11.31 13.64
CA PHE A 381 -69.36 10.72 14.05
C PHE A 381 -70.27 11.76 14.72
N ARG A 382 -69.72 12.67 15.52
CA ARG A 382 -70.51 13.78 16.09
C ARG A 382 -71.04 14.74 15.03
N GLN A 383 -70.25 15.09 14.02
CA GLN A 383 -70.70 15.95 12.91
C GLN A 383 -71.83 15.31 12.09
N ASN A 384 -71.87 13.98 12.02
CA ASN A 384 -72.91 13.21 11.34
C ASN A 384 -74.08 12.81 12.27
N GLU A 385 -74.16 13.37 13.47
CA GLU A 385 -75.19 13.08 14.49
C GLU A 385 -75.25 11.61 14.97
N GLN A 386 -74.16 10.86 14.78
CA GLN A 386 -74.00 9.47 15.23
C GLN A 386 -73.45 9.41 16.66
N TRP A 387 -74.29 9.82 17.63
CA TRP A 387 -73.86 10.06 19.02
C TRP A 387 -73.46 8.79 19.78
N GLN A 388 -74.15 7.66 19.55
CA GLN A 388 -73.83 6.39 20.22
C GLN A 388 -72.45 5.87 19.82
N GLU A 389 -72.12 5.93 18.54
CA GLU A 389 -70.85 5.50 17.98
C GLU A 389 -69.70 6.42 18.43
N ALA A 390 -69.95 7.72 18.55
CA ALA A 390 -68.99 8.68 19.09
C ALA A 390 -68.69 8.47 20.58
N ASP A 391 -69.68 8.06 21.37
CA ASP A 391 -69.50 7.81 22.80
C ASP A 391 -68.87 6.43 23.08
N ALA A 392 -69.02 5.45 22.19
CA ALA A 392 -68.36 4.15 22.29
C ALA A 392 -66.83 4.19 22.07
N ILE A 393 -66.31 5.25 21.43
CA ILE A 393 -64.86 5.48 21.24
C ILE A 393 -64.19 6.04 22.51
N ARG A 394 -64.97 6.66 23.40
CA ARG A 394 -64.50 7.23 24.66
C ARG A 394 -64.27 6.13 25.70
#